data_AF-A0A6M1LUJ3-F1
#
_entry.id   AF-A0A6M1LUJ3-F1
#
_cell.length_a   1.000
_cell.length_b   1.000
_cell.length_c   1.000
_cell.angle_alpha   90.00
_cell.angle_beta   90.00
_cell.angle_gamma   90.00
#
_symmetry.space_group_name_H-M   'P 1'
#
loop_
_entity.id
_entity.type
_entity.pdbx_description
1 polymer ?
#
loop_
_entity_poly.entity_id
_entity_poly.type
_entity_poly.pdbx_seq_one_letter_code
_entity_poly.pdbx_strand_id
1 'polypeptide(L)'
;MSLIPALPRLTPSPVRGLGPAWLLLGVATIGLLALQALPRAGLPVLVVFPPGLGPDRALAGLLAVPGWDPAMVRAFGPFAVAIAAPADPSAEAGTLRRGSGAWLTLSAPGRAACMGRIG
;
A
#
# COMPACT_ATOMS: atom_id res chain seq x y z
N MET A 1 24.02 38.31 -45.23
CA MET A 1 24.92 37.85 -44.15
C MET A 1 24.08 37.81 -42.87
N SER A 2 23.62 36.62 -42.45
CA SER A 2 22.78 36.45 -41.25
C SER A 2 23.55 35.70 -40.17
N LEU A 3 23.73 36.34 -39.01
CA LEU A 3 24.33 35.75 -37.80
C LEU A 3 23.25 35.00 -37.02
N ILE A 4 23.40 33.68 -36.91
CA ILE A 4 22.57 32.83 -36.04
C ILE A 4 23.19 32.87 -34.62
N PRO A 5 22.47 33.25 -33.56
CA PRO A 5 23.00 33.17 -32.21
C PRO A 5 23.05 31.71 -31.75
N ALA A 6 24.22 31.28 -31.29
CA ALA A 6 24.46 29.95 -30.76
C ALA A 6 23.69 29.72 -29.45
N LEU A 7 22.82 28.71 -29.41
CA LEU A 7 22.17 28.24 -28.18
C LEU A 7 23.22 27.67 -27.21
N PRO A 8 23.13 27.95 -25.90
CA PRO A 8 24.01 27.34 -24.90
C PRO A 8 23.70 25.84 -24.80
N ARG A 9 24.72 25.01 -25.06
CA ARG A 9 24.67 23.57 -24.81
C ARG A 9 24.57 23.35 -23.29
N LEU A 10 23.43 22.86 -22.84
CA LEU A 10 23.29 22.30 -21.49
C LEU A 10 24.19 21.06 -21.40
N THR A 11 25.37 21.21 -20.79
CA THR A 11 26.17 20.06 -20.36
C THR A 11 25.47 19.39 -19.19
N PRO A 12 25.00 18.13 -19.29
CA PRO A 12 24.59 17.39 -18.12
C PRO A 12 25.82 17.18 -17.24
N SER A 13 25.83 17.82 -16.05
CA SER A 13 26.81 17.51 -15.02
C SER A 13 26.75 16.01 -14.72
N PRO A 14 27.87 15.28 -14.77
CA PRO A 14 27.89 13.92 -14.27
C PRO A 14 27.63 13.99 -12.77
N VAL A 15 26.52 13.40 -12.32
CA VAL A 15 26.23 13.19 -10.89
C VAL A 15 27.29 12.24 -10.35
N ARG A 16 28.44 12.80 -9.97
CA ARG A 16 29.51 12.07 -9.29
C ARG A 16 29.05 11.81 -7.86
N GLY A 17 28.79 10.54 -7.56
CA GLY A 17 28.88 10.03 -6.19
C GLY A 17 27.60 10.09 -5.36
N LEU A 18 26.54 9.42 -5.81
CA LEU A 18 25.60 8.81 -4.85
C LEU A 18 26.32 7.61 -4.22
N GLY A 19 27.07 7.86 -3.15
CA GLY A 19 27.91 6.85 -2.49
C GLY A 19 27.11 5.66 -1.94
N PRO A 20 27.81 4.59 -1.48
CA PRO A 20 27.19 3.40 -0.88
C PRO A 20 26.29 3.76 0.31
N ALA A 21 26.57 4.86 1.01
CA ALA A 21 25.72 5.36 2.10
C ALA A 21 24.31 5.79 1.63
N TRP A 22 24.16 6.37 0.44
CA TRP A 22 22.85 6.73 -0.10
C TRP A 22 22.07 5.52 -0.60
N LEU A 23 22.76 4.52 -1.14
CA LEU A 23 22.17 3.21 -1.45
C LEU A 23 21.71 2.50 -0.18
N LEU A 24 22.54 2.48 0.87
CA LEU A 24 22.18 1.92 2.17
C LEU A 24 21.02 2.69 2.81
N LEU A 25 21.00 4.01 2.71
CA LEU A 25 19.88 4.83 3.19
C LEU A 25 18.61 4.53 2.39
N GLY A 26 18.70 4.40 1.07
CA GLY A 26 17.58 4.01 0.21
C GLY A 26 17.04 2.63 0.57
N VAL A 27 17.92 1.63 0.70
CA VAL A 27 17.57 0.26 1.09
C VAL A 27 17.03 0.20 2.51
N ALA A 28 17.60 0.95 3.45
CA ALA A 28 17.10 1.04 4.83
C ALA A 28 15.74 1.72 4.86
N THR A 29 15.52 2.75 4.06
CA THR A 29 14.21 3.44 3.97
C THR A 29 13.16 2.52 3.36
N ILE A 30 13.49 1.82 2.26
CA ILE A 30 12.61 0.83 1.63
C ILE A 30 12.36 -0.35 2.58
N GLY A 31 13.39 -0.82 3.28
CA GLY A 31 13.30 -1.89 4.26
C GLY A 31 12.47 -1.49 5.48
N LEU A 32 12.61 -0.26 5.96
CA LEU A 32 11.82 0.29 7.06
C LEU A 32 10.37 0.50 6.62
N LEU A 33 10.13 0.98 5.39
CA LEU A 33 8.80 1.07 4.79
C LEU A 33 8.18 -0.32 4.62
N ALA A 34 8.96 -1.33 4.22
CA ALA A 34 8.50 -2.72 4.15
C ALA A 34 8.21 -3.31 5.55
N LEU A 35 9.05 -3.00 6.54
CA LEU A 35 8.87 -3.38 7.95
C LEU A 35 7.68 -2.66 8.63
N GLN A 36 7.34 -1.46 8.17
CA GLN A 36 6.14 -0.72 8.59
C GLN A 36 4.88 -1.13 7.81
N ALA A 37 5.06 -1.67 6.60
CA ALA A 37 3.99 -2.25 5.78
C ALA A 37 3.70 -3.72 6.13
N LEU A 38 4.53 -4.34 6.99
CA LEU A 38 4.24 -5.66 7.55
C LEU A 38 2.97 -5.56 8.39
N PRO A 39 1.87 -6.21 7.99
CA PRO A 39 0.62 -6.16 8.73
C PRO A 39 0.86 -6.76 10.12
N ARG A 40 0.69 -5.94 11.16
CA ARG A 40 0.71 -6.42 12.54
C ARG A 40 -0.73 -6.60 13.00
N ALA A 41 -0.98 -7.68 13.76
CA ALA A 41 -2.24 -7.89 14.46
C ALA A 41 -2.69 -6.59 15.16
N GLY A 42 -3.91 -6.13 14.89
CA GLY A 42 -4.46 -4.89 15.47
C GLY A 42 -4.13 -3.58 14.74
N LEU A 43 -3.29 -3.60 13.70
CA LEU A 43 -3.06 -2.42 12.86
C LEU A 43 -3.98 -2.44 11.64
N PRO A 44 -4.84 -1.41 11.46
CA PRO A 44 -5.75 -1.36 10.33
C PRO A 44 -5.01 -1.08 9.03
N VAL A 45 -5.49 -1.71 7.97
CA VAL A 45 -5.06 -1.51 6.59
C VAL A 45 -6.25 -1.00 5.81
N LEU A 46 -6.03 0.06 5.04
CA LEU A 46 -6.97 0.55 4.04
C LEU A 46 -6.83 -0.29 2.77
N VAL A 47 -7.91 -0.91 2.35
CA VAL A 47 -7.99 -1.76 1.16
C VAL A 47 -8.83 -1.05 0.11
N VAL A 48 -8.29 -0.88 -1.09
CA VAL A 48 -8.98 -0.22 -2.20
C VAL A 48 -9.27 -1.23 -3.30
N PHE A 49 -10.53 -1.31 -3.71
CA PHE A 49 -11.03 -2.22 -4.72
C PHE A 49 -11.13 -1.55 -6.09
N PRO A 50 -11.08 -2.34 -7.19
CA PRO A 50 -11.31 -1.83 -8.54
C PRO A 50 -12.66 -1.12 -8.68
N PRO A 51 -12.76 -0.17 -9.64
CA PRO A 51 -14.01 0.53 -9.88
C PRO A 51 -15.10 -0.42 -10.41
N GLY A 52 -16.36 -0.16 -10.05
CA GLY A 52 -17.50 -1.01 -10.41
C GLY A 52 -17.66 -2.26 -9.54
N LEU A 53 -16.75 -2.49 -8.60
CA LEU A 53 -16.90 -3.50 -7.55
C LEU A 53 -17.65 -2.87 -6.37
N GLY A 54 -18.91 -3.27 -6.18
CA GLY A 54 -19.75 -2.75 -5.10
C GLY A 54 -19.27 -3.17 -3.70
N PRO A 55 -19.68 -2.44 -2.63
CA PRO A 55 -19.23 -2.69 -1.27
C PRO A 55 -19.53 -4.13 -0.77
N ASP A 56 -20.66 -4.72 -1.19
CA ASP A 56 -21.01 -6.09 -0.78
C ASP A 56 -20.05 -7.14 -1.36
N ARG A 57 -19.64 -6.97 -2.62
CA ARG A 57 -18.64 -7.84 -3.26
C ARG A 57 -17.25 -7.62 -2.67
N ALA A 58 -16.92 -6.38 -2.31
CA ALA A 58 -15.65 -6.06 -1.65
C ALA A 58 -15.58 -6.72 -0.26
N LEU A 59 -16.68 -6.64 0.50
CA LEU A 59 -16.81 -7.30 1.80
C LEU A 59 -16.72 -8.82 1.66
N ALA A 60 -17.43 -9.42 0.71
CA ALA A 60 -17.36 -10.86 0.45
C ALA A 60 -15.94 -11.31 0.09
N GLY A 61 -15.22 -10.53 -0.72
CA GLY A 61 -13.81 -10.79 -1.06
C GLY A 61 -12.89 -10.73 0.15
N LEU A 62 -13.10 -9.79 1.07
CA LEU A 62 -12.32 -9.68 2.31
C LEU A 62 -12.59 -10.83 3.27
N LEU A 63 -13.86 -11.18 3.48
CA LEU A 63 -14.27 -12.28 4.36
C LEU A 63 -13.80 -13.64 3.83
N ALA A 64 -13.55 -13.76 2.53
CA ALA A 64 -12.97 -14.96 1.92
C ALA A 64 -11.46 -15.10 2.21
N VAL A 65 -10.78 -14.06 2.71
CA VAL A 65 -9.36 -14.15 3.08
C VAL A 65 -9.25 -14.55 4.55
N PRO A 66 -8.72 -15.75 4.87
CA PRO A 66 -8.58 -16.19 6.25
C PRO A 66 -7.60 -15.29 7.02
N GLY A 67 -7.89 -15.06 8.30
CA GLY A 67 -7.06 -14.25 9.18
C GLY A 67 -7.22 -12.74 9.01
N TRP A 68 -8.21 -12.27 8.24
CA TRP A 68 -8.53 -10.85 8.07
C TRP A 68 -9.94 -10.54 8.55
N ASP A 69 -10.07 -9.43 9.29
CA ASP A 69 -11.33 -8.96 9.85
C ASP A 69 -11.67 -7.55 9.31
N PRO A 70 -12.73 -7.41 8.50
CA PRO A 70 -13.16 -6.12 7.98
C PRO A 70 -13.90 -5.30 9.04
N ALA A 71 -13.36 -4.14 9.40
CA ALA A 71 -14.00 -3.20 10.32
C ALA A 71 -15.06 -2.33 9.63
N MET A 72 -14.83 -1.96 8.37
CA MET A 72 -15.75 -1.13 7.59
C MET A 72 -15.54 -1.35 6.10
N VAL A 73 -16.63 -1.34 5.32
CA VAL A 73 -16.58 -1.25 3.85
C VAL A 73 -17.55 -0.18 3.40
N ARG A 74 -17.11 0.75 2.55
CA ARG A 74 -17.94 1.82 1.98
C ARG A 74 -17.60 2.08 0.52
N ALA A 75 -18.59 2.60 -0.20
CA ALA A 75 -18.36 3.17 -1.51
C ALA A 75 -17.71 4.57 -1.37
N PHE A 76 -16.74 4.86 -2.22
CA PHE A 76 -16.11 6.16 -2.37
C PHE A 76 -16.03 6.48 -3.87
N GLY A 77 -17.05 7.18 -4.38
CA GLY A 77 -17.20 7.41 -5.81
C GLY A 77 -17.34 6.08 -6.58
N PRO A 78 -16.53 5.84 -7.62
CA PRO A 78 -16.61 4.60 -8.39
C PRO A 78 -15.93 3.40 -7.71
N PHE A 79 -15.23 3.61 -6.59
CA PHE A 79 -14.46 2.59 -5.88
C PHE A 79 -15.19 2.11 -4.63
N ALA A 80 -14.95 0.86 -4.24
CA ALA A 80 -15.18 0.41 -2.88
C ALA A 80 -13.88 0.50 -2.08
N VAL A 81 -13.99 0.89 -0.82
CA VAL A 81 -12.88 1.02 0.11
C VAL A 81 -13.25 0.33 1.41
N ALA A 82 -12.30 -0.41 1.98
CA ALA A 82 -12.47 -1.08 3.24
C ALA A 82 -11.34 -0.76 4.22
N ILE A 83 -11.66 -0.84 5.50
CA ILE A 83 -10.68 -0.92 6.58
C ILE A 83 -10.74 -2.36 7.08
N ALA A 84 -9.62 -3.06 7.04
CA ALA A 84 -9.49 -4.41 7.56
C ALA A 84 -8.24 -4.51 8.42
N ALA A 85 -8.27 -5.36 9.43
CA ALA A 85 -7.11 -5.64 10.26
C ALA A 85 -6.81 -7.15 10.23
N PRO A 86 -5.54 -7.54 10.31
CA PRO A 86 -5.19 -8.94 10.51
C PRO A 86 -5.68 -9.39 11.90
N ALA A 87 -6.49 -10.44 11.92
CA ALA A 87 -6.95 -11.10 13.15
C ALA A 87 -5.84 -11.94 13.79
N ASP A 88 -4.87 -12.39 13.00
CA ASP A 88 -3.74 -13.20 13.44
C ASP A 88 -2.41 -12.61 12.89
N PRO A 89 -1.29 -12.66 13.64
CA PRO A 89 0.02 -12.19 13.18
C PRO A 89 0.57 -12.94 11.95
N SER A 90 0.03 -14.11 11.61
CA SER A 90 0.38 -14.86 10.38
C SER A 90 -0.28 -14.32 9.11
N ALA A 91 -1.23 -13.39 9.22
CA ALA A 91 -1.96 -12.85 8.08
C ALA A 91 -1.10 -11.83 7.29
N GLU A 92 -0.59 -12.26 6.13
CA GLU A 92 0.23 -11.41 5.25
C GLU A 92 -0.63 -10.45 4.39
N ALA A 93 -0.14 -9.23 4.15
CA ALA A 93 -0.86 -8.24 3.33
C ALA A 93 -0.85 -8.65 1.84
N GLY A 94 0.17 -9.42 1.44
CA GLY A 94 0.28 -9.99 0.10
C GLY A 94 -0.77 -11.05 -0.21
N THR A 95 -1.33 -11.73 0.81
CA THR A 95 -2.45 -12.67 0.63
C THR A 95 -3.78 -11.93 0.59
N LEU A 96 -3.92 -10.83 1.34
CA LEU A 96 -5.11 -9.98 1.28
C LEU A 96 -5.39 -9.45 -0.12
N ARG A 97 -4.38 -8.87 -0.79
CA ARG A 97 -4.57 -8.28 -2.12
C ARG A 97 -4.99 -9.33 -3.15
N ARG A 98 -4.33 -10.49 -3.14
CA ARG A 98 -4.61 -11.59 -4.08
C ARG A 98 -5.94 -12.29 -3.78
N GLY A 99 -6.25 -12.51 -2.51
CA GLY A 99 -7.45 -13.25 -2.10
C GLY A 99 -8.73 -12.42 -2.18
N SER A 100 -8.66 -11.12 -1.90
CA SER A 100 -9.85 -10.23 -1.92
C SER A 100 -10.10 -9.55 -3.26
N GLY A 101 -9.15 -9.62 -4.21
CA GLY A 101 -9.23 -8.89 -5.48
C GLY A 101 -8.97 -7.37 -5.34
N ALA A 102 -8.39 -6.94 -4.22
CA ALA A 102 -8.01 -5.55 -4.02
C ALA A 102 -6.90 -5.12 -4.98
N TRP A 103 -6.90 -3.84 -5.35
CA TRP A 103 -5.82 -3.24 -6.13
C TRP A 103 -4.70 -2.73 -5.25
N LEU A 104 -5.04 -2.15 -4.10
CA LEU A 104 -4.10 -1.49 -3.21
C LEU A 104 -4.42 -1.80 -1.75
N THR A 105 -3.36 -1.90 -0.97
CA THR A 105 -3.38 -2.05 0.49
C THR A 105 -2.43 -1.02 1.06
N LEU A 106 -2.94 -0.11 1.89
CA LEU A 106 -2.18 0.99 2.50
C LEU A 106 -2.31 0.89 4.01
N SER A 107 -1.25 1.17 4.76
CA SER A 107 -1.36 1.27 6.22
C SER A 107 -2.30 2.41 6.59
N ALA A 108 -3.33 2.12 7.38
CA ALA A 108 -4.23 3.15 7.88
C ALA A 108 -3.71 3.69 9.22
N PRO A 109 -3.71 5.01 9.44
CA PRO A 109 -3.36 5.55 10.75
C PRO A 109 -4.44 5.16 11.78
N GLY A 110 -4.01 4.65 12.93
CA GLY A 110 -4.88 4.31 14.05
C GLY A 110 -4.73 2.88 14.57
N ARG A 111 -5.66 2.48 15.41
CA ARG A 111 -5.85 1.09 15.87
C ARG A 111 -7.28 0.70 15.56
N ALA A 112 -7.48 -0.44 14.92
CA ALA A 112 -8.79 -1.06 14.84
C ALA A 112 -8.88 -2.09 15.95
N ALA A 113 -10.01 -2.13 16.65
CA ALA A 113 -10.33 -3.30 17.44
C ALA A 113 -10.53 -4.44 16.45
N CYS A 114 -9.55 -5.34 16.31
CA CYS A 114 -9.84 -6.64 15.75
C CYS A 114 -10.94 -7.24 16.63
N MET A 115 -12.08 -7.62 16.07
CA MET A 115 -12.94 -8.56 16.79
C MET A 115 -12.16 -9.86 16.79
N GLY A 116 -11.34 -10.05 17.83
CA GLY A 116 -10.69 -11.33 18.10
C GLY A 116 -11.79 -12.37 18.07
N ARG A 117 -11.78 -13.18 17.01
CA ARG A 117 -12.67 -14.32 16.90
C ARG A 117 -12.17 -15.33 17.93
N ILE A 118 -12.67 -15.22 19.15
CA ILE A 118 -12.57 -16.28 20.15
C ILE A 118 -13.55 -17.35 19.69
N GLY A 119 -13.04 -18.40 19.05
CA GLY A 119 -13.84 -19.52 18.56
C GLY A 119 -13.06 -20.41 17.61
#